data_AF-A0A0R1EKD5-F1
#
_entry.id   AF-A0A0R1EKD5-F1
#
_cell.length_a   1.000
_cell.length_b   1.000
_cell.length_c   1.000
_cell.angle_alpha   90.00
_cell.angle_beta   90.00
_cell.angle_gamma   90.00
#
_symmetry.space_group_name_H-M   'P 1'
#
loop_
_entity.id
_entity.type
_entity.pdbx_description
1 polymer ?
#
loop_
_entity_poly.entity_id
_entity_poly.type
_entity_poly.pdbx_seq_one_letter_code
_entity_poly.pdbx_strand_id
1 'polypeptide(L)'
;MKNQQTNNKKRHIIITTTAVALLGAGGLWAATQAHSDQQATHTSSYQTKMQKPKASKGSQAKKEKGKNTVNDIIDQALGDSNTSTSSEDQAFKSATNSVLDSNPIAAIAKTLDTPAAKASLAAATAAVEPPKALNDNSDDTASVKPLTNDTTETSQTDQGKTNDDGKTPIPVNPIEPVDPDKPVNPITPVNPDNPDNPVNPVDPVNPVQPEQNTAPVLNVPEDQTVSLSHNGTFDVLNGITASDKEDGDLTKAIKVTGNVDLSKEGTYTLTYSVTDSAGQTTSAKRVITVANDLPVISANDQTVEVGTSFDPMANVTASDVQDGDLTKDVKVTGNVDTTKLGTSQLTYSVSDHDGGQTTKTINITVYAKDASFSGLDALTVQQGSTPDLRKGVSVSDPYSATPSDFTVTTCDTKTPGQKSVTYSYVDKWGHVTTQDRVINVIAEKPVFKGLQDQTIKLGDHFDPMAGVSATSTNGPVTISYEGEVNTQKAGRYTLIYTATDQNGQQTQQTIVVTVE
;
A
#
# COMPACT_ATOMS: atom_id res chain seq x y z
N MET A 1 -23.51 -0.68 -62.58
CA MET A 1 -22.59 -0.01 -61.63
C MET A 1 -22.46 -0.84 -60.36
N LYS A 2 -21.43 -0.65 -59.53
CA LYS A 2 -21.18 -1.48 -58.33
C LYS A 2 -21.90 -0.90 -57.10
N ASN A 3 -22.65 -1.74 -56.38
CA ASN A 3 -22.98 -1.46 -54.98
C ASN A 3 -21.78 -1.83 -54.09
N GLN A 4 -21.45 -0.97 -53.12
CA GLN A 4 -20.44 -1.27 -52.10
C GLN A 4 -21.13 -1.73 -50.81
N GLN A 5 -20.65 -2.82 -50.21
CA GLN A 5 -20.98 -3.20 -48.83
C GLN A 5 -20.04 -2.48 -47.87
N THR A 6 -20.59 -1.74 -46.91
CA THR A 6 -19.83 -1.19 -45.77
C THR A 6 -19.82 -2.18 -44.61
N ASN A 7 -18.83 -3.07 -44.61
CA ASN A 7 -18.58 -4.00 -43.49
C ASN A 7 -18.11 -3.24 -42.25
N ASN A 8 -18.87 -3.29 -41.15
CA ASN A 8 -18.48 -2.66 -39.89
C ASN A 8 -18.24 -3.71 -38.78
N LYS A 9 -17.01 -4.26 -38.72
CA LYS A 9 -16.62 -5.31 -37.76
C LYS A 9 -16.34 -4.72 -36.38
N LYS A 10 -17.32 -4.75 -35.46
CA LYS A 10 -17.06 -4.58 -34.02
C LYS A 10 -16.24 -5.75 -33.48
N ARG A 11 -14.94 -5.53 -33.25
CA ARG A 11 -14.09 -6.47 -32.50
C ARG A 11 -14.56 -6.50 -31.05
N HIS A 12 -14.89 -7.69 -30.54
CA HIS A 12 -15.11 -7.89 -29.11
C HIS A 12 -13.78 -8.22 -28.45
N ILE A 13 -13.44 -7.55 -27.35
CA ILE A 13 -12.30 -7.89 -26.50
C ILE A 13 -12.86 -8.76 -25.38
N ILE A 14 -12.45 -10.03 -25.34
CA ILE A 14 -12.78 -10.93 -24.24
C ILE A 14 -11.61 -10.86 -23.24
N ILE A 15 -11.87 -10.35 -22.05
CA ILE A 15 -10.89 -10.36 -20.95
C ILE A 15 -11.09 -11.66 -20.17
N THR A 16 -10.31 -12.69 -20.49
CA THR A 16 -10.28 -13.93 -19.70
C THR A 16 -9.40 -13.75 -18.47
N THR A 17 -10.02 -13.58 -17.31
CA THR A 17 -9.35 -13.67 -16.00
C THR A 17 -8.99 -15.12 -15.68
N THR A 18 -7.71 -15.48 -15.85
CA THR A 18 -7.22 -16.84 -15.59
C THR A 18 -7.04 -17.08 -14.09
N ALA A 19 -7.98 -17.77 -13.45
CA ALA A 19 -7.82 -18.24 -12.07
C ALA A 19 -6.83 -19.40 -12.00
N VAL A 20 -5.68 -19.19 -11.36
CA VAL A 20 -4.66 -20.24 -11.12
C VAL A 20 -5.01 -21.01 -9.85
N ALA A 21 -5.47 -22.25 -10.01
CA ALA A 21 -5.70 -23.16 -8.89
C ALA A 21 -4.38 -23.81 -8.43
N LEU A 22 -3.92 -23.44 -7.23
CA LEU A 22 -2.83 -24.12 -6.53
C LEU A 22 -3.39 -25.08 -5.48
N LEU A 23 -3.10 -26.38 -5.63
CA LEU A 23 -3.37 -27.40 -4.61
C LEU A 23 -2.14 -27.55 -3.70
N GLY A 24 -2.30 -27.31 -2.40
CA GLY A 24 -1.27 -27.49 -1.38
C GLY A 24 -1.92 -27.85 -0.04
N ALA A 25 -1.53 -28.99 0.55
CA ALA A 25 -2.31 -29.66 1.58
C ALA A 25 -1.95 -29.29 3.04
N GLY A 26 -2.93 -29.43 3.95
CA GLY A 26 -2.71 -30.20 5.19
C GLY A 26 -2.90 -29.53 6.56
N GLY A 27 -4.06 -29.75 7.19
CA GLY A 27 -4.27 -29.65 8.66
C GLY A 27 -4.51 -28.25 9.24
N LEU A 28 -5.10 -28.09 10.43
CA LEU A 28 -5.68 -29.08 11.37
C LEU A 28 -6.83 -28.45 12.22
N TRP A 29 -7.69 -29.32 12.75
CA TRP A 29 -8.86 -29.14 13.64
C TRP A 29 -8.68 -28.20 14.87
N ALA A 30 -9.72 -27.71 15.60
CA ALA A 30 -11.11 -28.18 15.76
C ALA A 30 -12.13 -27.08 16.21
N ALA A 31 -13.43 -27.45 16.13
CA ALA A 31 -14.66 -27.08 16.92
C ALA A 31 -14.69 -25.88 17.90
N THR A 32 -15.83 -25.23 18.22
CA THR A 32 -17.26 -25.67 18.30
C THR A 32 -18.17 -24.42 18.13
N GLN A 33 -19.23 -24.36 17.30
CA GLN A 33 -20.62 -24.83 17.50
C GLN A 33 -21.22 -24.57 18.90
N ALA A 34 -22.47 -24.11 19.09
CA ALA A 34 -23.54 -23.63 18.19
C ALA A 34 -24.27 -22.44 18.90
N HIS A 35 -25.55 -22.02 18.79
CA HIS A 35 -26.86 -22.34 18.14
C HIS A 35 -27.74 -21.06 18.36
N SER A 36 -28.90 -20.74 17.76
CA SER A 36 -29.75 -21.26 16.67
C SER A 36 -30.75 -20.16 16.23
N ASP A 37 -31.56 -20.35 15.18
CA ASP A 37 -32.64 -19.44 14.78
C ASP A 37 -33.81 -19.33 15.78
N GLN A 38 -34.56 -18.21 15.75
CA GLN A 38 -36.00 -18.29 15.40
C GLN A 38 -36.66 -16.96 14.99
N GLN A 39 -37.41 -17.07 13.88
CA GLN A 39 -38.66 -16.36 13.51
C GLN A 39 -38.68 -14.86 13.19
N ALA A 40 -39.64 -14.53 12.32
CA ALA A 40 -39.90 -13.21 11.75
C ALA A 40 -41.43 -12.98 11.61
N THR A 41 -41.80 -11.77 11.19
CA THR A 41 -43.15 -11.28 10.85
C THR A 41 -44.08 -10.95 12.04
N HIS A 42 -44.52 -9.69 12.10
CA HIS A 42 -45.86 -9.28 11.68
C HIS A 42 -45.88 -7.75 11.42
N THR A 43 -46.95 -7.22 10.83
CA THR A 43 -46.97 -5.90 10.15
C THR A 43 -48.11 -4.97 10.56
N SER A 44 -47.88 -3.67 10.33
CA SER A 44 -48.89 -2.61 10.14
C SER A 44 -49.68 -2.09 11.37
N SER A 45 -49.58 -0.78 11.64
CA SER A 45 -50.66 0.19 11.34
C SER A 45 -50.29 1.62 11.76
N TYR A 46 -51.11 2.61 11.38
CA TYR A 46 -50.84 4.05 11.47
C TYR A 46 -51.87 4.77 12.39
N GLN A 47 -51.57 6.04 12.73
CA GLN A 47 -52.48 7.10 13.18
C GLN A 47 -52.90 7.22 14.69
N THR A 48 -52.30 8.23 15.32
CA THR A 48 -53.02 9.39 15.91
C THR A 48 -53.83 9.25 17.21
N LYS A 49 -53.35 9.94 18.27
CA LYS A 49 -54.09 11.03 18.96
C LYS A 49 -53.20 11.93 19.81
N MET A 50 -53.56 13.22 19.87
CA MET A 50 -52.92 14.22 20.75
C MET A 50 -53.54 14.21 22.15
N GLN A 51 -52.76 14.56 23.17
CA GLN A 51 -53.27 15.31 24.34
C GLN A 51 -52.16 16.09 25.06
N LYS A 52 -52.45 17.35 25.44
CA LYS A 52 -51.66 18.17 26.37
C LYS A 52 -52.39 18.24 27.70
N PRO A 53 -51.66 18.34 28.82
CA PRO A 53 -51.84 19.48 29.71
C PRO A 53 -50.47 20.08 30.15
N LYS A 54 -50.21 21.35 29.83
CA LYS A 54 -50.34 22.54 30.71
C LYS A 54 -49.06 22.84 31.50
N ALA A 55 -48.83 24.13 31.78
CA ALA A 55 -47.58 24.65 32.31
C ALA A 55 -47.70 25.13 33.77
N SER A 56 -46.58 25.25 34.46
CA SER A 56 -46.43 26.09 35.65
C SER A 56 -45.27 27.07 35.49
N LYS A 57 -45.42 28.25 36.09
CA LYS A 57 -44.32 29.19 36.41
C LYS A 57 -43.63 28.69 37.69
N GLY A 58 -42.39 29.04 38.04
CA GLY A 58 -41.39 29.90 37.39
C GLY A 58 -40.75 30.87 38.39
N SER A 59 -39.42 30.96 38.42
CA SER A 59 -38.66 32.02 39.15
C SER A 59 -37.22 32.16 38.61
N GLN A 60 -36.52 33.24 38.98
CA GLN A 60 -35.16 33.56 38.55
C GLN A 60 -34.18 33.62 39.75
N ALA A 61 -32.94 33.16 39.58
CA ALA A 61 -31.79 33.69 40.32
C ALA A 61 -30.43 33.41 39.63
N LYS A 62 -29.66 34.47 39.42
CA LYS A 62 -28.19 34.64 39.32
C LYS A 62 -27.26 33.54 38.74
N LYS A 63 -26.43 34.03 37.82
CA LYS A 63 -25.15 33.47 37.31
C LYS A 63 -24.20 32.97 38.41
N GLU A 64 -23.40 31.97 38.07
CA GLU A 64 -21.99 31.87 38.49
C GLU A 64 -21.13 31.38 37.30
N LYS A 65 -19.79 31.47 37.38
CA LYS A 65 -18.87 31.07 36.28
C LYS A 65 -18.30 29.68 36.54
N GLY A 66 -18.56 28.73 35.64
CA GLY A 66 -17.85 27.45 35.53
C GLY A 66 -17.24 27.27 34.14
N LYS A 67 -16.20 26.44 34.02
CA LYS A 67 -15.76 25.90 32.72
C LYS A 67 -16.52 24.60 32.50
N ASN A 68 -17.25 24.47 31.40
CA ASN A 68 -17.80 23.16 31.00
C ASN A 68 -16.65 22.29 30.46
N THR A 69 -16.69 21.02 30.82
CA THR A 69 -15.76 19.96 30.40
C THR A 69 -16.39 19.12 29.30
N VAL A 70 -15.59 18.38 28.54
CA VAL A 70 -16.09 17.51 27.45
C VAL A 70 -17.09 16.46 27.97
N ASN A 71 -16.87 15.97 29.20
CA ASN A 71 -17.72 14.98 29.86
C ASN A 71 -19.16 15.48 30.07
N ASP A 72 -19.34 16.77 30.40
CA ASP A 72 -20.65 17.37 30.68
C ASP A 72 -21.59 17.37 29.45
N ILE A 73 -21.03 17.21 28.24
CA ILE A 73 -21.77 17.08 26.97
C ILE A 73 -22.18 15.63 26.70
N ILE A 74 -21.39 14.65 27.18
CA ILE A 74 -21.62 13.22 26.96
C ILE A 74 -22.75 12.71 27.86
N ASP A 75 -22.77 13.11 29.14
CA ASP A 75 -23.86 12.77 30.07
C ASP A 75 -25.19 13.43 29.64
N GLN A 76 -25.14 14.52 28.88
CA GLN A 76 -26.32 15.14 28.27
C GLN A 76 -26.77 14.46 26.96
N ALA A 77 -25.95 13.60 26.36
CA ALA A 77 -26.28 12.80 25.18
C ALA A 77 -26.80 11.39 25.51
N LEU A 78 -26.55 10.88 26.73
CA LEU A 78 -26.96 9.55 27.19
C LEU A 78 -28.07 9.66 28.25
N GLY A 79 -29.31 9.87 27.79
CA GLY A 79 -30.46 10.17 28.66
C GLY A 79 -30.83 9.10 29.70
N ASP A 80 -31.27 9.56 30.87
CA ASP A 80 -31.60 8.77 32.05
C ASP A 80 -32.49 7.54 31.79
N SER A 81 -31.91 6.35 31.93
CA SER A 81 -32.64 5.06 31.95
C SER A 81 -31.95 4.07 32.90
N ASN A 82 -31.84 4.47 34.17
CA ASN A 82 -31.06 3.79 35.20
C ASN A 82 -31.75 2.53 35.79
N THR A 83 -31.80 1.42 35.04
CA THR A 83 -32.25 0.11 35.56
C THR A 83 -31.53 -1.10 34.92
N SER A 84 -30.36 -1.50 35.42
CA SER A 84 -29.99 -2.92 35.65
C SER A 84 -28.63 -3.02 36.36
N THR A 85 -28.44 -4.04 37.20
CA THR A 85 -27.15 -4.33 37.85
C THR A 85 -26.67 -5.74 37.49
N SER A 86 -25.69 -5.85 36.60
CA SER A 86 -24.87 -7.05 36.41
C SER A 86 -23.38 -6.73 36.61
N SER A 87 -22.59 -7.73 36.99
CA SER A 87 -21.15 -7.61 37.21
C SER A 87 -20.32 -7.50 35.92
N GLU A 88 -20.94 -7.64 34.75
CA GLU A 88 -20.24 -7.67 33.45
C GLU A 88 -20.01 -6.25 32.90
N ASP A 89 -20.94 -5.32 33.15
CA ASP A 89 -20.87 -3.93 32.68
C ASP A 89 -19.70 -3.14 33.33
N GLN A 90 -19.30 -3.55 34.54
CA GLN A 90 -18.11 -3.03 35.24
C GLN A 90 -16.79 -3.44 34.53
N ALA A 91 -16.73 -4.64 33.94
CA ALA A 91 -15.54 -5.09 33.22
C ALA A 91 -15.32 -4.30 31.93
N PHE A 92 -16.40 -3.95 31.23
CA PHE A 92 -16.31 -3.19 29.97
C PHE A 92 -15.82 -1.74 30.20
N LYS A 93 -16.29 -1.08 31.26
CA LYS A 93 -15.83 0.26 31.67
C LYS A 93 -14.40 0.26 32.21
N SER A 94 -13.96 -0.83 32.84
CA SER A 94 -12.55 -0.99 33.24
C SER A 94 -11.61 -1.13 32.03
N ALA A 95 -12.04 -1.85 30.99
CA ALA A 95 -11.22 -2.09 29.81
C ALA A 95 -11.04 -0.82 28.94
N THR A 96 -12.05 0.03 28.82
CA THR A 96 -11.98 1.24 27.99
C THR A 96 -11.13 2.36 28.58
N ASN A 97 -11.18 2.59 29.89
CA ASN A 97 -10.33 3.61 30.53
C ASN A 97 -8.82 3.28 30.46
N SER A 98 -8.45 2.00 30.46
CA SER A 98 -7.03 1.58 30.44
C SER A 98 -6.28 1.92 29.14
N VAL A 99 -6.97 2.33 28.07
CA VAL A 99 -6.38 2.58 26.74
C VAL A 99 -6.13 4.07 26.49
N LEU A 100 -6.81 4.97 27.21
CA LEU A 100 -6.83 6.41 26.90
C LEU A 100 -5.69 7.22 27.57
N ASP A 101 -5.09 6.72 28.65
CA ASP A 101 -3.98 7.40 29.36
C ASP A 101 -2.59 7.16 28.73
N SER A 102 -2.49 6.40 27.63
CA SER A 102 -1.23 6.07 26.96
C SER A 102 -1.02 6.87 25.67
N ASN A 103 0.05 7.66 25.61
CA ASN A 103 0.41 8.48 24.44
C ASN A 103 0.44 7.61 23.14
N PRO A 104 -0.46 7.87 22.17
CA PRO A 104 -0.66 6.96 21.03
C PRO A 104 0.56 6.86 20.11
N ILE A 105 1.39 7.91 20.03
CA ILE A 105 2.62 7.91 19.23
C ILE A 105 3.62 6.88 19.77
N ALA A 106 3.69 6.70 21.09
CA ALA A 106 4.55 5.70 21.72
C ALA A 106 4.07 4.26 21.49
N ALA A 107 2.76 4.04 21.35
CA ALA A 107 2.21 2.73 20.99
C ALA A 107 2.55 2.35 19.54
N ILE A 108 2.41 3.30 18.60
CA ILE A 108 2.73 3.10 17.18
C ILE A 108 4.23 2.84 16.96
N ALA A 109 5.10 3.58 17.67
CA ALA A 109 6.55 3.32 17.62
C ALA A 109 6.92 1.89 18.06
N LYS A 110 6.17 1.33 19.02
CA LYS A 110 6.46 0.02 19.63
C LYS A 110 5.95 -1.17 18.83
N THR A 111 4.97 -0.98 17.92
CA THR A 111 4.53 -2.03 16.98
C THR A 111 5.41 -2.10 15.72
N LEU A 112 5.98 -0.96 15.30
CA LEU A 112 6.91 -0.87 14.17
C LEU A 112 8.29 -1.47 14.46
N ASP A 113 8.75 -1.50 15.72
CA ASP A 113 10.05 -2.07 16.10
C ASP A 113 10.01 -3.60 16.33
N THR A 114 9.31 -4.33 15.46
CA THR A 114 9.28 -5.80 15.47
C THR A 114 10.12 -6.40 14.33
N PRO A 115 10.76 -7.58 14.51
CA PRO A 115 11.49 -8.24 13.43
C PRO A 115 10.63 -8.52 12.19
N ALA A 116 9.34 -8.80 12.38
CA ALA A 116 8.38 -8.99 11.30
C ALA A 116 8.16 -7.69 10.49
N ALA A 117 7.89 -6.56 11.15
CA ALA A 117 7.71 -5.27 10.47
C ALA A 117 8.97 -4.84 9.70
N LYS A 118 10.16 -5.05 10.28
CA LYS A 118 11.45 -4.80 9.61
C LYS A 118 11.67 -5.70 8.39
N ALA A 119 11.27 -6.97 8.45
CA ALA A 119 11.31 -7.87 7.29
C ALA A 119 10.33 -7.46 6.18
N SER A 120 9.10 -7.05 6.54
CA SER A 120 8.11 -6.55 5.57
C SER A 120 8.56 -5.27 4.86
N LEU A 121 9.20 -4.34 5.58
CA LEU A 121 9.73 -3.11 4.99
C LEU A 121 10.89 -3.39 4.01
N ALA A 122 11.80 -4.30 4.39
CA ALA A 122 12.90 -4.72 3.51
C ALA A 122 12.39 -5.39 2.22
N ALA A 123 11.33 -6.21 2.31
CA ALA A 123 10.69 -6.82 1.16
C ALA A 123 10.03 -5.78 0.23
N ALA A 124 9.41 -4.73 0.78
CA ALA A 124 8.82 -3.64 -0.01
C ALA A 124 9.88 -2.84 -0.79
N THR A 125 11.05 -2.59 -0.20
CA THR A 125 12.16 -1.89 -0.89
C THR A 125 12.87 -2.71 -1.96
N ALA A 126 12.68 -4.02 -2.01
CA ALA A 126 13.31 -4.90 -3.00
C ALA A 126 12.49 -5.07 -4.30
N ALA A 127 11.28 -4.52 -4.37
CA ALA A 127 10.29 -4.81 -5.42
C ALA A 127 10.19 -3.77 -6.56
N VAL A 128 11.14 -2.84 -6.66
CA VAL A 128 11.11 -1.74 -7.64
C VAL A 128 12.20 -1.92 -8.70
N GLU A 129 11.90 -2.64 -9.79
CA GLU A 129 12.69 -2.53 -11.02
C GLU A 129 12.37 -1.20 -11.75
N PRO A 130 13.37 -0.50 -12.30
CA PRO A 130 13.12 0.64 -13.19
C PRO A 130 12.54 0.18 -14.54
N PRO A 131 11.71 0.99 -15.21
CA PRO A 131 11.03 0.59 -16.44
C PRO A 131 12.00 0.37 -17.60
N LYS A 132 11.80 -0.73 -18.33
CA LYS A 132 12.54 -1.03 -19.57
C LYS A 132 12.18 -0.02 -20.67
N ALA A 133 13.17 0.71 -21.17
CA ALA A 133 13.01 1.52 -22.37
C ALA A 133 12.76 0.61 -23.59
N LEU A 134 11.87 1.05 -24.50
CA LEU A 134 11.63 0.40 -25.78
C LEU A 134 12.63 0.89 -26.83
N ASN A 135 13.05 -0.04 -27.69
CA ASN A 135 14.04 0.16 -28.74
C ASN A 135 13.47 0.82 -30.00
N ASP A 136 14.24 1.70 -30.63
CA ASP A 136 14.15 1.98 -32.07
C ASP A 136 15.56 2.08 -32.69
N ASN A 137 15.63 2.03 -34.02
CA ASN A 137 16.80 1.84 -34.89
C ASN A 137 17.91 2.92 -34.73
N SER A 138 19.17 2.70 -35.12
CA SER A 138 19.65 1.90 -36.27
C SER A 138 21.10 1.37 -36.14
N ASP A 139 21.49 0.53 -37.11
CA ASP A 139 22.89 0.22 -37.44
C ASP A 139 23.73 1.48 -37.74
N ASP A 140 25.04 1.46 -37.44
CA ASP A 140 26.10 1.16 -38.42
C ASP A 140 27.45 0.87 -37.71
N THR A 141 28.42 0.25 -38.39
CA THR A 141 29.74 -0.13 -37.84
C THR A 141 30.89 0.12 -38.81
N ALA A 142 31.77 1.10 -38.54
CA ALA A 142 33.18 1.07 -39.00
C ALA A 142 34.11 2.13 -38.36
N SER A 143 35.38 1.73 -38.22
CA SER A 143 36.56 2.49 -37.80
C SER A 143 36.92 3.74 -38.63
N VAL A 144 37.52 4.76 -37.99
CA VAL A 144 38.75 5.47 -38.45
C VAL A 144 39.61 5.85 -37.23
N LYS A 145 40.94 6.03 -37.41
CA LYS A 145 41.94 6.37 -36.38
C LYS A 145 41.93 7.85 -35.92
N PRO A 146 42.46 8.16 -34.72
CA PRO A 146 42.77 9.52 -34.28
C PRO A 146 44.14 10.03 -34.76
N LEU A 147 44.36 11.36 -34.71
CA LEU A 147 45.67 12.01 -34.81
C LEU A 147 45.68 13.37 -34.09
N THR A 148 46.60 13.52 -33.11
CA THR A 148 47.42 14.73 -32.77
C THR A 148 46.72 16.08 -32.43
N ASN A 149 47.24 16.94 -31.54
CA ASN A 149 48.52 16.98 -30.81
C ASN A 149 48.41 17.84 -29.52
N ASP A 150 49.34 17.67 -28.57
CA ASP A 150 49.96 18.69 -27.66
C ASP A 150 49.09 19.70 -26.86
N THR A 151 49.50 20.28 -25.71
CA THR A 151 50.62 20.11 -24.75
C THR A 151 50.24 20.83 -23.44
N THR A 152 50.81 20.61 -22.25
CA THR A 152 51.36 19.43 -21.54
C THR A 152 51.61 19.89 -20.10
N GLU A 153 51.16 19.16 -19.08
CA GLU A 153 51.72 19.28 -17.72
C GLU A 153 51.68 17.92 -17.00
N THR A 154 52.69 17.61 -16.19
CA THR A 154 52.93 16.26 -15.65
C THR A 154 53.34 16.27 -14.19
N SER A 155 52.61 15.52 -13.36
CA SER A 155 52.97 15.20 -11.97
C SER A 155 54.02 14.08 -11.86
N GLN A 156 54.66 13.98 -10.71
CA GLN A 156 55.34 12.77 -10.21
C GLN A 156 54.45 12.14 -9.12
N THR A 157 54.08 10.84 -9.09
CA THR A 157 54.82 9.55 -9.10
C THR A 157 55.57 9.27 -7.78
N ASP A 158 55.40 8.13 -7.05
CA ASP A 158 54.49 6.98 -7.24
C ASP A 158 54.35 6.09 -5.94
N GLN A 159 53.60 4.98 -6.05
CA GLN A 159 53.37 3.80 -5.18
C GLN A 159 54.52 3.31 -4.25
N GLY A 160 54.28 2.49 -3.20
CA GLY A 160 53.02 1.95 -2.62
C GLY A 160 53.09 0.49 -2.10
N LYS A 161 52.36 0.18 -0.99
CA LYS A 161 52.16 -1.17 -0.35
C LYS A 161 53.42 -1.80 0.31
N THR A 162 53.37 -2.80 1.21
CA THR A 162 52.30 -3.61 1.89
C THR A 162 52.45 -3.57 3.42
N ASN A 163 51.46 -4.12 4.15
CA ASN A 163 51.42 -4.27 5.62
C ASN A 163 52.02 -5.59 6.13
N ASP A 164 52.51 -5.62 7.39
CA ASP A 164 52.06 -6.63 8.39
C ASP A 164 52.39 -6.25 9.86
N ASP A 165 51.76 -6.98 10.79
CA ASP A 165 52.02 -7.19 12.23
C ASP A 165 52.19 -6.01 13.23
N GLY A 166 51.73 -6.23 14.47
CA GLY A 166 51.74 -5.24 15.57
C GLY A 166 52.41 -5.74 16.86
N LYS A 167 51.91 -5.25 18.02
CA LYS A 167 52.23 -5.64 19.43
C LYS A 167 53.22 -4.74 20.22
N THR A 168 52.64 -3.80 20.94
CA THR A 168 53.14 -3.09 22.14
C THR A 168 53.23 -4.03 23.39
N PRO A 169 53.79 -3.64 24.57
CA PRO A 169 54.62 -2.46 24.93
C PRO A 169 55.82 -2.70 25.93
N ILE A 170 56.67 -1.67 26.15
CA ILE A 170 57.64 -1.40 27.29
C ILE A 170 58.66 -2.49 27.76
N PRO A 171 59.69 -2.17 28.62
CA PRO A 171 60.35 -0.89 28.99
C PRO A 171 61.92 -0.94 28.94
N VAL A 172 62.61 0.21 29.10
CA VAL A 172 63.87 0.36 29.89
C VAL A 172 64.19 1.84 30.21
N ASN A 173 64.75 2.08 31.42
CA ASN A 173 65.51 3.27 31.83
C ASN A 173 66.99 2.85 32.02
N PRO A 174 67.89 3.74 32.49
CA PRO A 174 68.44 4.95 31.87
C PRO A 174 69.93 4.74 31.47
N ILE A 175 70.61 5.73 30.89
CA ILE A 175 72.07 5.69 30.63
C ILE A 175 72.75 7.00 31.10
N GLU A 176 74.03 6.88 31.46
CA GLU A 176 74.82 7.75 32.33
C GLU A 176 75.61 8.88 31.59
N PRO A 177 76.22 9.86 32.30
CA PRO A 177 76.64 11.12 31.70
C PRO A 177 78.15 11.26 31.37
N VAL A 178 78.43 11.89 30.22
CA VAL A 178 79.67 12.57 29.74
C VAL A 178 81.05 11.89 29.82
N ASP A 179 81.86 12.19 28.80
CA ASP A 179 83.32 12.31 28.88
C ASP A 179 83.73 13.56 28.04
N PRO A 180 84.71 14.41 28.44
CA PRO A 180 84.93 15.73 27.82
C PRO A 180 85.96 15.72 26.68
N ASP A 181 85.84 16.69 25.78
CA ASP A 181 86.76 16.88 24.65
C ASP A 181 88.20 17.25 25.04
N LYS A 182 89.14 16.85 24.20
CA LYS A 182 90.59 17.01 24.42
C LYS A 182 91.09 18.38 23.94
N PRO A 183 92.10 18.97 24.61
CA PRO A 183 92.63 20.28 24.23
C PRO A 183 93.32 20.26 22.86
N VAL A 184 93.12 21.31 22.07
CA VAL A 184 93.72 21.49 20.74
C VAL A 184 94.99 22.35 20.84
N ASN A 185 96.03 22.00 20.10
CA ASN A 185 97.31 22.72 20.13
C ASN A 185 97.23 24.09 19.42
N PRO A 186 97.93 25.13 19.92
CA PRO A 186 97.92 26.47 19.32
C PRO A 186 98.83 26.55 18.09
N ILE A 187 98.38 27.26 17.04
CA ILE A 187 99.22 27.62 15.88
C ILE A 187 99.10 29.10 15.52
N THR A 188 100.27 29.77 15.50
CA THR A 188 100.66 30.99 14.75
C THR A 188 99.71 32.20 14.68
N PRO A 189 100.13 33.39 15.17
CA PRO A 189 99.40 34.64 14.92
C PRO A 189 99.33 34.98 13.43
N VAL A 190 98.14 35.35 12.95
CA VAL A 190 97.97 36.10 11.70
C VAL A 190 98.24 37.59 11.95
N ASN A 191 98.76 38.29 10.95
CA ASN A 191 99.03 39.72 11.03
C ASN A 191 97.69 40.49 11.09
N PRO A 192 97.57 41.61 11.84
CA PRO A 192 96.34 42.39 11.86
C PRO A 192 95.99 42.94 10.48
N ASP A 193 94.76 42.74 10.04
CA ASP A 193 94.21 43.41 8.87
C ASP A 193 94.04 44.92 9.13
N ASN A 194 94.12 45.70 8.06
CA ASN A 194 94.01 47.16 8.12
C ASN A 194 92.55 47.55 8.43
N PRO A 195 92.29 48.54 9.32
CA PRO A 195 90.94 48.84 9.78
C PRO A 195 89.99 49.21 8.62
N ASP A 196 88.79 48.66 8.66
CA ASP A 196 87.72 48.92 7.69
C ASP A 196 87.35 50.40 7.64
N ASN A 197 87.02 50.88 6.43
CA ASN A 197 86.39 52.18 6.27
C ASN A 197 85.03 52.22 6.99
N PRO A 198 84.63 53.38 7.57
CA PRO A 198 83.34 53.50 8.22
C PRO A 198 82.21 53.18 7.25
N VAL A 199 81.31 52.27 7.66
CA VAL A 199 80.07 51.99 6.93
C VAL A 199 79.23 53.27 6.82
N ASN A 200 78.67 53.50 5.63
CA ASN A 200 77.73 54.60 5.40
C ASN A 200 76.52 54.45 6.34
N PRO A 201 75.88 55.56 6.76
CA PRO A 201 74.62 55.50 7.49
C PRO A 201 73.58 54.68 6.72
N VAL A 202 72.83 53.84 7.43
CA VAL A 202 71.64 53.20 6.86
C VAL A 202 70.62 54.26 6.50
N ASP A 203 70.06 54.17 5.30
CA ASP A 203 69.00 55.06 4.84
C ASP A 203 67.79 55.00 5.80
N PRO A 204 67.10 56.13 6.04
CA PRO A 204 65.94 56.15 6.92
C PRO A 204 64.85 55.25 6.34
N VAL A 205 64.35 54.30 7.16
CA VAL A 205 63.19 53.48 6.81
C VAL A 205 62.01 54.38 6.44
N ASN A 206 61.45 54.17 5.25
CA ASN A 206 60.24 54.87 4.82
C ASN A 206 59.14 54.71 5.88
N PRO A 207 58.39 55.78 6.20
CA PRO A 207 57.28 55.67 7.14
C PRO A 207 56.26 54.67 6.62
N VAL A 208 55.82 53.75 7.49
CA VAL A 208 54.71 52.85 7.19
C VAL A 208 53.47 53.70 6.94
N GLN A 209 52.94 53.66 5.72
CA GLN A 209 51.68 54.33 5.40
C GLN A 209 50.58 53.74 6.28
N PRO A 210 49.68 54.56 6.88
CA PRO A 210 48.56 54.02 7.64
C PRO A 210 47.72 53.08 6.75
N GLU A 211 47.21 51.99 7.32
CA GLU A 211 46.32 51.09 6.57
C GLU A 211 45.09 51.87 6.10
N GLN A 212 44.72 51.67 4.83
CA GLN A 212 43.56 52.30 4.25
C GLN A 212 42.30 51.55 4.71
N ASN A 213 41.40 52.29 5.37
CA ASN A 213 40.11 51.78 5.84
C ASN A 213 39.34 51.08 4.72
N THR A 214 38.88 49.86 4.98
CA THR A 214 38.05 49.08 4.06
C THR A 214 36.58 49.49 4.19
N ALA A 215 35.74 49.14 3.21
CA ALA A 215 34.31 49.47 3.25
C ALA A 215 33.53 48.28 3.83
N PRO A 216 32.49 48.51 4.65
CA PRO A 216 31.85 47.46 5.42
C PRO A 216 31.16 46.43 4.53
N VAL A 217 31.35 45.14 4.84
CA VAL A 217 30.69 44.05 4.12
C VAL A 217 29.26 43.92 4.64
N LEU A 218 28.28 44.05 3.74
CA LEU A 218 26.85 43.96 4.03
C LEU A 218 26.28 42.71 3.34
N ASN A 219 25.82 41.74 4.14
CA ASN A 219 25.20 40.52 3.66
C ASN A 219 23.67 40.61 3.78
N VAL A 220 22.98 40.44 2.65
CA VAL A 220 21.52 40.52 2.53
C VAL A 220 21.03 39.23 1.86
N PRO A 221 20.09 38.47 2.45
CA PRO A 221 19.52 37.29 1.80
C PRO A 221 18.78 37.63 0.51
N GLU A 222 18.60 36.62 -0.33
CA GLU A 222 17.91 36.74 -1.61
C GLU A 222 16.45 37.25 -1.48
N ASP A 223 15.92 37.69 -2.62
CA ASP A 223 14.53 38.14 -2.77
C ASP A 223 13.54 37.05 -2.32
N GLN A 224 12.41 37.48 -1.75
CA GLN A 224 11.50 36.58 -1.04
C GLN A 224 10.04 36.84 -1.40
N THR A 225 9.31 35.77 -1.74
CA THR A 225 7.84 35.81 -1.78
C THR A 225 7.28 35.51 -0.39
N VAL A 226 6.23 36.23 0.00
CA VAL A 226 5.47 36.02 1.24
C VAL A 226 3.97 36.02 0.92
N SER A 227 3.23 35.17 1.64
CA SER A 227 1.77 35.15 1.62
C SER A 227 1.18 36.51 2.00
N LEU A 228 0.12 36.92 1.30
CA LEU A 228 -0.77 38.01 1.69
C LEU A 228 -1.28 37.75 3.11
N SER A 229 -1.27 38.76 3.98
CA SER A 229 -1.62 38.57 5.39
C SER A 229 -2.18 39.84 6.04
N HIS A 230 -3.49 39.82 6.28
CA HIS A 230 -4.27 40.89 6.91
C HIS A 230 -3.79 41.33 8.31
N ASN A 231 -3.03 40.49 9.03
CA ASN A 231 -2.50 40.78 10.37
C ASN A 231 -1.05 40.30 10.57
N GLY A 232 -0.33 40.01 9.49
CA GLY A 232 1.02 39.44 9.55
C GLY A 232 2.10 40.42 10.00
N THR A 233 3.27 39.90 10.39
CA THR A 233 4.48 40.68 10.66
C THR A 233 5.65 40.14 9.85
N PHE A 234 6.36 41.03 9.15
CA PHE A 234 7.58 40.68 8.41
C PHE A 234 8.80 41.28 9.12
N ASP A 235 9.74 40.43 9.54
CA ASP A 235 11.00 40.86 10.13
C ASP A 235 11.96 41.35 9.03
N VAL A 236 11.99 42.67 8.84
CA VAL A 236 12.83 43.34 7.84
C VAL A 236 14.33 43.15 8.04
N LEU A 237 14.79 42.72 9.23
CA LEU A 237 16.21 42.47 9.51
C LEU A 237 16.58 40.98 9.52
N ASN A 238 15.64 40.08 9.21
CA ASN A 238 15.88 38.64 9.29
C ASN A 238 16.97 38.19 8.32
N GLY A 239 18.03 37.55 8.85
CA GLY A 239 19.18 37.07 8.07
C GLY A 239 20.12 38.15 7.53
N ILE A 240 19.87 39.43 7.83
CA ILE A 240 20.75 40.55 7.44
C ILE A 240 21.93 40.63 8.42
N THR A 241 23.17 40.71 7.93
CA THR A 241 24.36 40.95 8.77
C THR A 241 25.29 41.98 8.13
N ALA A 242 26.07 42.70 8.95
CA ALA A 242 27.11 43.60 8.47
C ALA A 242 28.37 43.50 9.32
N SER A 243 29.54 43.48 8.68
CA SER A 243 30.84 43.34 9.33
C SER A 243 31.92 44.11 8.59
N ASP A 244 32.79 44.77 9.33
CA ASP A 244 33.94 45.51 8.82
C ASP A 244 35.26 44.97 9.39
N LYS A 245 36.38 45.14 8.67
CA LYS A 245 37.71 44.69 9.11
C LYS A 245 38.27 45.56 10.25
N GLU A 246 37.99 46.85 10.22
CA GLU A 246 38.48 47.84 11.18
C GLU A 246 37.49 48.03 12.35
N ASP A 247 36.18 48.07 12.08
CA ASP A 247 35.13 48.33 13.10
C ASP A 247 34.43 47.07 13.69
N GLY A 248 34.53 45.90 13.05
CA GLY A 248 33.91 44.65 13.56
C GLY A 248 32.42 44.48 13.21
N ASP A 249 31.60 43.97 14.15
CA ASP A 249 30.15 43.71 13.91
C ASP A 249 29.34 45.01 13.86
N LEU A 250 28.91 45.38 12.66
CA LEU A 250 28.07 46.55 12.37
C LEU A 250 26.60 46.19 12.15
N THR A 251 26.16 44.95 12.43
CA THR A 251 24.79 44.49 12.15
C THR A 251 23.72 45.35 12.84
N LYS A 252 24.02 45.93 14.01
CA LYS A 252 23.13 46.85 14.74
C LYS A 252 23.12 48.29 14.23
N ALA A 253 24.05 48.64 13.33
CA ALA A 253 24.15 49.96 12.70
C ALA A 253 23.45 50.03 11.32
N ILE A 254 22.90 48.91 10.85
CA ILE A 254 22.20 48.80 9.56
C ILE A 254 20.93 49.67 9.58
N LYS A 255 20.79 50.53 8.57
CA LYS A 255 19.63 51.37 8.31
C LYS A 255 18.85 50.79 7.14
N VAL A 256 17.58 50.47 7.37
CA VAL A 256 16.64 49.98 6.34
C VAL A 256 15.77 51.13 5.86
N THR A 257 15.50 51.18 4.55
CA THR A 257 14.57 52.11 3.93
C THR A 257 13.64 51.38 2.95
N GLY A 258 12.42 51.89 2.79
CA GLY A 258 11.31 51.16 2.15
C GLY A 258 10.33 50.63 3.19
N ASN A 259 9.23 50.03 2.71
CA ASN A 259 8.21 49.37 3.53
C ASN A 259 7.61 48.20 2.74
N VAL A 260 7.10 47.18 3.43
CA VAL A 260 6.36 46.05 2.84
C VAL A 260 4.95 46.08 3.39
N ASP A 261 3.94 46.20 2.52
CA ASP A 261 2.53 46.15 2.92
C ASP A 261 2.00 44.73 2.71
N LEU A 262 1.98 43.94 3.80
CA LEU A 262 1.48 42.56 3.78
C LEU A 262 -0.03 42.46 3.53
N SER A 263 -0.78 43.56 3.64
CA SER A 263 -2.22 43.58 3.37
C SER A 263 -2.58 43.79 1.89
N LYS A 264 -1.56 43.83 1.01
CA LYS A 264 -1.73 44.14 -0.40
C LYS A 264 -0.70 43.46 -1.29
N GLU A 265 -1.17 42.73 -2.29
CA GLU A 265 -0.32 42.16 -3.34
C GLU A 265 0.58 43.22 -4.02
N GLY A 266 1.82 42.83 -4.28
CA GLY A 266 2.76 43.65 -5.02
C GLY A 266 4.23 43.38 -4.67
N THR A 267 5.09 44.10 -5.37
CA THR A 267 6.55 43.97 -5.27
C THR A 267 7.14 45.17 -4.51
N TYR A 268 7.67 44.94 -3.32
CA TYR A 268 8.20 45.94 -2.41
C TYR A 268 9.72 45.87 -2.38
N THR A 269 10.41 47.01 -2.52
CA THR A 269 11.88 47.05 -2.46
C THR A 269 12.35 47.65 -1.13
N LEU A 270 13.13 46.86 -0.38
CA LEU A 270 13.87 47.34 0.78
C LEU A 270 15.30 47.65 0.37
N THR A 271 15.84 48.77 0.86
CA THR A 271 17.26 49.15 0.68
C THR A 271 17.93 49.23 2.04
N TYR A 272 18.94 48.38 2.21
CA TYR A 272 19.78 48.26 3.40
C TYR A 272 21.05 49.08 3.19
N SER A 273 21.49 49.78 4.23
CA SER A 273 22.71 50.57 4.21
C SER A 273 23.42 50.49 5.55
N VAL A 274 24.75 50.45 5.52
CA VAL A 274 25.59 50.44 6.73
C VAL A 274 26.80 51.35 6.48
N THR A 275 27.16 52.13 7.49
CA THR A 275 28.25 53.12 7.44
C THR A 275 29.26 52.77 8.54
N ASP A 276 30.55 52.72 8.19
CA ASP A 276 31.65 52.53 9.14
C ASP A 276 31.97 53.81 9.94
N SER A 277 32.94 53.76 10.85
CA SER A 277 33.38 54.92 11.65
C SER A 277 34.17 55.96 10.86
N ALA A 278 34.76 55.59 9.72
CA ALA A 278 35.45 56.48 8.78
C ALA A 278 34.50 57.22 7.83
N GLY A 279 33.25 56.77 7.71
CA GLY A 279 32.18 57.33 6.88
C GLY A 279 31.93 56.62 5.55
N GLN A 280 32.62 55.51 5.23
CA GLN A 280 32.31 54.75 4.02
C GLN A 280 31.02 53.96 4.21
N THR A 281 30.22 53.85 3.15
CA THR A 281 28.87 53.28 3.22
C THR A 281 28.66 52.24 2.12
N THR A 282 28.31 51.02 2.54
CA THR A 282 27.85 49.96 1.64
C THR A 282 26.33 49.93 1.64
N SER A 283 25.72 49.57 0.50
CA SER A 283 24.26 49.45 0.40
C SER A 283 23.85 48.34 -0.56
N ALA A 284 22.78 47.64 -0.21
CA ALA A 284 22.23 46.52 -0.95
C ALA A 284 20.69 46.61 -0.97
N LYS A 285 20.06 45.94 -1.94
CA LYS A 285 18.60 45.89 -2.09
C LYS A 285 18.09 44.46 -1.92
N ARG A 286 16.86 44.35 -1.44
CA ARG A 286 16.08 43.10 -1.38
C ARG A 286 14.66 43.38 -1.85
N VAL A 287 14.12 42.49 -2.66
CA VAL A 287 12.76 42.56 -3.17
C VAL A 287 11.90 41.56 -2.40
N ILE A 288 10.80 42.05 -1.84
CA ILE A 288 9.78 41.25 -1.16
C ILE A 288 8.51 41.29 -2.00
N THR A 289 8.06 40.14 -2.48
CA THR A 289 6.82 40.00 -3.24
C THR A 289 5.73 39.49 -2.31
N VAL A 290 4.67 40.29 -2.11
CA VAL A 290 3.46 39.84 -1.44
C VAL A 290 2.51 39.31 -2.50
N ALA A 291 2.03 38.08 -2.34
CA ALA A 291 1.11 37.41 -3.25
C ALA A 291 0.06 36.65 -2.46
N ASN A 292 -1.16 36.58 -2.98
CA ASN A 292 -2.21 35.75 -2.41
C ASN A 292 -1.89 34.25 -2.58
N ASP A 293 -2.28 33.43 -1.61
CA ASP A 293 -2.29 31.97 -1.79
C ASP A 293 -3.56 31.56 -2.57
N LEU A 294 -3.60 30.36 -3.14
CA LEU A 294 -4.78 29.90 -3.89
C LEU A 294 -5.60 28.88 -3.07
N PRO A 295 -6.94 28.99 -3.08
CA PRO A 295 -7.81 28.18 -2.24
C PRO A 295 -7.74 26.70 -2.61
N VAL A 296 -7.71 25.81 -1.62
CA VAL A 296 -7.51 24.37 -1.82
C VAL A 296 -8.84 23.62 -1.79
N ILE A 297 -9.16 22.88 -2.87
CA ILE A 297 -10.37 22.04 -2.95
C ILE A 297 -10.06 20.57 -2.58
N SER A 298 -10.69 20.09 -1.51
CA SER A 298 -10.74 18.67 -1.17
C SER A 298 -12.01 18.03 -1.73
N ALA A 299 -11.83 17.25 -2.78
CA ALA A 299 -12.82 16.35 -3.39
C ALA A 299 -12.07 15.16 -3.98
N ASN A 300 -12.69 13.99 -4.03
CA ASN A 300 -12.10 12.73 -4.51
C ASN A 300 -13.08 11.99 -5.43
N ASP A 301 -12.58 11.21 -6.39
CA ASP A 301 -13.40 10.36 -7.25
C ASP A 301 -14.40 9.50 -6.44
N GLN A 302 -15.63 9.37 -6.94
CA GLN A 302 -16.72 8.66 -6.26
C GLN A 302 -17.27 7.51 -7.12
N THR A 303 -17.78 6.47 -6.48
CA THR A 303 -18.65 5.46 -7.09
C THR A 303 -20.08 5.62 -6.60
N VAL A 304 -21.06 5.39 -7.47
CA VAL A 304 -22.49 5.49 -7.14
C VAL A 304 -23.28 4.34 -7.78
N GLU A 305 -24.19 3.75 -7.02
CA GLU A 305 -25.02 2.66 -7.51
C GLU A 305 -26.12 3.18 -8.45
N VAL A 306 -26.33 2.48 -9.57
CA VAL A 306 -27.26 2.87 -10.62
C VAL A 306 -28.70 3.03 -10.10
N GLY A 307 -29.33 4.15 -10.47
CA GLY A 307 -30.66 4.54 -10.02
C GLY A 307 -30.74 5.16 -8.62
N THR A 308 -29.63 5.25 -7.88
CA THR A 308 -29.63 5.91 -6.56
C THR A 308 -29.48 7.43 -6.67
N SER A 309 -29.82 8.13 -5.58
CA SER A 309 -29.63 9.57 -5.42
C SER A 309 -28.17 9.92 -5.16
N PHE A 310 -27.64 10.92 -5.87
CA PHE A 310 -26.28 11.41 -5.72
C PHE A 310 -26.28 12.88 -5.32
N ASP A 311 -25.47 13.25 -4.32
CA ASP A 311 -25.22 14.63 -3.92
C ASP A 311 -23.82 15.06 -4.41
N PRO A 312 -23.72 16.00 -5.36
CA PRO A 312 -22.45 16.51 -5.85
C PRO A 312 -21.55 17.19 -4.80
N MET A 313 -22.07 17.60 -3.64
CA MET A 313 -21.30 18.24 -2.56
C MET A 313 -20.93 17.29 -1.42
N ALA A 314 -21.30 16.02 -1.48
CA ALA A 314 -20.97 15.03 -0.45
C ALA A 314 -19.45 14.88 -0.28
N ASN A 315 -18.96 15.13 0.94
CA ASN A 315 -17.53 15.09 1.30
C ASN A 315 -16.63 16.08 0.51
N VAL A 316 -17.21 17.12 -0.08
CA VAL A 316 -16.46 18.21 -0.73
C VAL A 316 -16.21 19.32 0.29
N THR A 317 -14.96 19.77 0.41
CA THR A 317 -14.60 20.98 1.17
C THR A 317 -13.67 21.88 0.37
N ALA A 318 -13.66 23.17 0.69
CA ALA A 318 -12.67 24.11 0.19
C ALA A 318 -12.18 25.00 1.33
N SER A 319 -10.87 25.24 1.38
CA SER A 319 -10.26 26.07 2.41
C SER A 319 -9.08 26.87 1.89
N ASP A 320 -8.93 28.07 2.42
CA ASP A 320 -7.87 29.01 2.11
C ASP A 320 -7.10 29.46 3.37
N VAL A 321 -5.89 29.99 3.21
CA VAL A 321 -5.02 30.42 4.31
C VAL A 321 -5.38 31.83 4.83
N GLN A 322 -5.92 32.69 3.97
CA GLN A 322 -6.31 34.07 4.24
C GLN A 322 -7.79 34.13 4.67
N ASP A 323 -8.69 33.43 3.98
CA ASP A 323 -10.15 33.45 4.20
C ASP A 323 -10.70 32.33 5.11
N GLY A 324 -10.04 31.17 5.20
CA GLY A 324 -10.53 30.02 5.97
C GLY A 324 -11.50 29.11 5.20
N ASP A 325 -12.70 28.80 5.74
CA ASP A 325 -13.65 27.84 5.14
C ASP A 325 -14.47 28.47 3.99
N LEU A 326 -14.12 28.10 2.75
CA LEU A 326 -14.79 28.50 1.51
C LEU A 326 -15.74 27.42 0.96
N THR A 327 -16.02 26.35 1.71
CA THR A 327 -16.80 25.19 1.25
C THR A 327 -18.19 25.56 0.70
N LYS A 328 -18.78 26.66 1.17
CA LYS A 328 -20.12 27.13 0.78
C LYS A 328 -20.14 27.87 -0.57
N ASP A 329 -18.99 28.38 -1.00
CA ASP A 329 -18.83 29.20 -2.21
C ASP A 329 -18.30 28.40 -3.41
N VAL A 330 -18.05 27.10 -3.18
CA VAL A 330 -17.74 26.10 -4.20
C VAL A 330 -18.90 25.97 -5.19
N LYS A 331 -18.60 26.20 -6.47
CA LYS A 331 -19.50 26.04 -7.60
C LYS A 331 -19.23 24.70 -8.27
N VAL A 332 -20.29 23.93 -8.55
CA VAL A 332 -20.20 22.64 -9.25
C VAL A 332 -20.63 22.81 -10.70
N THR A 333 -19.86 22.21 -11.62
CA THR A 333 -20.19 22.13 -13.05
C THR A 333 -20.03 20.70 -13.56
N GLY A 334 -20.78 20.36 -14.62
CA GLY A 334 -20.97 18.98 -15.08
C GLY A 334 -22.34 18.42 -14.66
N ASN A 335 -22.63 17.19 -15.05
CA ASN A 335 -23.89 16.51 -14.72
C ASN A 335 -23.65 14.99 -14.65
N VAL A 336 -24.11 14.36 -13.57
CA VAL A 336 -24.06 12.90 -13.39
C VAL A 336 -25.46 12.33 -13.61
N ASP A 337 -25.61 11.47 -14.60
CA ASP A 337 -26.86 10.74 -14.84
C ASP A 337 -26.77 9.36 -14.20
N THR A 338 -27.22 9.24 -12.94
CA THR A 338 -27.18 7.96 -12.20
C THR A 338 -28.06 6.87 -12.79
N THR A 339 -28.87 7.14 -13.84
CA THR A 339 -29.63 6.10 -14.56
C THR A 339 -28.80 5.35 -15.61
N LYS A 340 -27.60 5.85 -15.94
CA LYS A 340 -26.71 5.28 -16.97
C LYS A 340 -25.39 4.85 -16.34
N LEU A 341 -24.95 3.62 -16.66
CA LEU A 341 -23.64 3.12 -16.22
C LEU A 341 -22.48 3.85 -16.92
N GLY A 342 -21.34 3.89 -16.23
CA GLY A 342 -20.09 4.46 -16.73
C GLY A 342 -19.63 5.69 -15.96
N THR A 343 -18.54 6.30 -16.42
CA THR A 343 -17.89 7.41 -15.73
C THR A 343 -18.29 8.75 -16.33
N SER A 344 -18.79 9.65 -15.47
CA SER A 344 -19.01 11.07 -15.75
C SER A 344 -17.96 11.91 -15.00
N GLN A 345 -17.85 13.20 -15.32
CA GLN A 345 -16.96 14.12 -14.59
C GLN A 345 -17.74 15.29 -13.98
N LEU A 346 -17.28 15.72 -12.81
CA LEU A 346 -17.68 16.97 -12.18
C LEU A 346 -16.45 17.85 -11.97
N THR A 347 -16.59 19.15 -12.25
CA THR A 347 -15.57 20.16 -12.00
C THR A 347 -16.08 21.15 -10.97
N TYR A 348 -15.40 21.18 -9.83
CA TYR A 348 -15.56 22.15 -8.77
C TYR A 348 -14.71 23.38 -9.07
N SER A 349 -15.22 24.56 -8.76
CA SER A 349 -14.42 25.80 -8.72
C SER A 349 -14.76 26.62 -7.50
N VAL A 350 -13.77 27.30 -6.95
CA VAL A 350 -13.93 28.23 -5.83
C VAL A 350 -13.08 29.47 -6.07
N SER A 351 -13.47 30.58 -5.45
CA SER A 351 -12.76 31.86 -5.49
C SER A 351 -12.55 32.32 -4.06
N ASP A 352 -11.37 32.84 -3.75
CA ASP A 352 -11.10 33.58 -2.51
C ASP A 352 -11.58 35.05 -2.62
N HIS A 353 -11.36 35.84 -1.57
CA HIS A 353 -11.72 37.25 -1.49
C HIS A 353 -10.91 38.15 -2.44
N ASP A 354 -9.61 37.89 -2.56
CA ASP A 354 -8.66 38.70 -3.32
C ASP A 354 -8.72 38.41 -4.85
N GLY A 355 -9.41 37.34 -5.25
CA GLY A 355 -9.75 37.01 -6.62
C GLY A 355 -8.99 35.81 -7.22
N GLY A 356 -8.17 35.14 -6.42
CA GLY A 356 -7.56 33.87 -6.77
C GLY A 356 -8.63 32.78 -6.93
N GLN A 357 -8.31 31.78 -7.76
CA GLN A 357 -9.27 30.76 -8.18
C GLN A 357 -8.61 29.41 -8.40
N THR A 358 -9.23 28.38 -7.83
CA THR A 358 -8.84 26.98 -8.00
C THR A 358 -9.98 26.20 -8.65
N THR A 359 -9.63 25.27 -9.53
CA THR A 359 -10.54 24.28 -10.10
C THR A 359 -10.06 22.86 -9.79
N LYS A 360 -11.00 21.93 -9.61
CA LYS A 360 -10.70 20.51 -9.43
C LYS A 360 -11.75 19.66 -10.13
N THR A 361 -11.30 18.78 -11.01
CA THR A 361 -12.17 17.78 -11.66
C THR A 361 -12.02 16.43 -10.98
N ILE A 362 -13.14 15.74 -10.74
CA ILE A 362 -13.18 14.35 -10.26
C ILE A 362 -14.03 13.50 -11.21
N ASN A 363 -13.79 12.19 -11.16
CA ASN A 363 -14.59 11.20 -11.87
C ASN A 363 -15.69 10.64 -10.95
N ILE A 364 -16.90 10.52 -11.47
CA ILE A 364 -18.05 9.90 -10.81
C ILE A 364 -18.44 8.67 -11.62
N THR A 365 -18.24 7.47 -11.08
CA THR A 365 -18.50 6.21 -11.79
C THR A 365 -19.80 5.57 -11.31
N VAL A 366 -20.80 5.55 -12.20
CA VAL A 366 -22.08 4.88 -11.97
C VAL A 366 -21.93 3.40 -12.27
N TYR A 367 -22.20 2.53 -11.29
CA TYR A 367 -22.01 1.09 -11.39
C TYR A 367 -23.29 0.31 -11.05
N ALA A 368 -23.37 -0.92 -11.56
CA ALA A 368 -24.34 -1.93 -11.14
C ALA A 368 -23.62 -3.01 -10.34
N LYS A 369 -24.28 -3.59 -9.34
CA LYS A 369 -23.87 -4.86 -8.73
C LYS A 369 -24.07 -6.00 -9.73
N ASP A 370 -23.19 -7.00 -9.70
CA ASP A 370 -23.37 -8.22 -10.49
C ASP A 370 -24.64 -8.98 -10.08
N ALA A 371 -25.15 -9.82 -10.98
CA ALA A 371 -26.12 -10.84 -10.63
C ALA A 371 -25.47 -11.93 -9.75
N SER A 372 -26.28 -12.80 -9.18
CA SER A 372 -25.83 -13.90 -8.32
C SER A 372 -26.52 -15.22 -8.70
N PHE A 373 -25.77 -16.32 -8.65
CA PHE A 373 -26.32 -17.67 -8.85
C PHE A 373 -26.52 -18.39 -7.51
N SER A 374 -27.53 -19.25 -7.43
CA SER A 374 -27.75 -20.16 -6.29
C SER A 374 -28.22 -21.55 -6.74
N GLY A 375 -28.13 -22.54 -5.85
CA GLY A 375 -28.41 -23.95 -6.17
C GLY A 375 -27.25 -24.68 -6.87
N LEU A 376 -26.03 -24.13 -6.78
CA LEU A 376 -24.81 -24.62 -7.42
C LEU A 376 -23.96 -25.54 -6.52
N ASP A 377 -24.58 -26.18 -5.52
CA ASP A 377 -23.93 -27.23 -4.72
C ASP A 377 -23.44 -28.38 -5.62
N ALA A 378 -22.33 -29.02 -5.22
CA ALA A 378 -21.68 -30.04 -6.04
C ALA A 378 -22.62 -31.21 -6.38
N LEU A 379 -22.79 -31.48 -7.67
CA LEU A 379 -23.76 -32.47 -8.16
C LEU A 379 -23.07 -33.81 -8.45
N THR A 380 -23.47 -34.87 -7.76
CA THR A 380 -22.98 -36.22 -8.05
C THR A 380 -23.89 -36.92 -9.06
N VAL A 381 -23.31 -37.48 -10.12
CA VAL A 381 -24.03 -38.12 -11.25
C VAL A 381 -23.37 -39.44 -11.64
N GLN A 382 -24.16 -40.39 -12.14
CA GLN A 382 -23.61 -41.66 -12.64
C GLN A 382 -22.95 -41.48 -14.01
N GLN A 383 -21.95 -42.31 -14.30
CA GLN A 383 -21.25 -42.34 -15.59
C GLN A 383 -22.24 -42.57 -16.75
N GLY A 384 -22.05 -41.84 -17.85
CA GLY A 384 -22.89 -41.88 -19.05
C GLY A 384 -24.28 -41.25 -18.91
N SER A 385 -24.68 -40.78 -17.71
CA SER A 385 -25.98 -40.14 -17.50
C SER A 385 -26.08 -38.75 -18.16
N THR A 386 -27.31 -38.30 -18.43
CA THR A 386 -27.62 -36.98 -18.99
C THR A 386 -28.36 -36.12 -17.94
N PRO A 387 -27.64 -35.52 -16.97
CA PRO A 387 -28.26 -34.67 -15.94
C PRO A 387 -28.81 -33.38 -16.54
N ASP A 388 -29.98 -32.94 -16.05
CA ASP A 388 -30.43 -31.57 -16.26
C ASP A 388 -29.63 -30.62 -15.37
N LEU A 389 -28.61 -29.99 -15.95
CA LEU A 389 -27.74 -29.03 -15.26
C LEU A 389 -28.47 -27.75 -14.82
N ARG A 390 -29.64 -27.43 -15.41
CA ARG A 390 -30.43 -26.24 -15.00
C ARG A 390 -31.25 -26.52 -13.74
N LYS A 391 -31.50 -27.79 -13.42
CA LYS A 391 -32.43 -28.20 -12.36
C LYS A 391 -31.97 -27.69 -10.98
N GLY A 392 -32.82 -26.89 -10.35
CA GLY A 392 -32.57 -26.31 -9.02
C GLY A 392 -31.61 -25.11 -9.03
N VAL A 393 -31.11 -24.70 -10.20
CA VAL A 393 -30.26 -23.51 -10.34
C VAL A 393 -31.13 -22.29 -10.60
N SER A 394 -30.82 -21.19 -9.93
CA SER A 394 -31.46 -19.89 -10.19
C SER A 394 -30.42 -18.77 -10.27
N VAL A 395 -30.79 -17.70 -10.97
CA VAL A 395 -30.04 -16.44 -11.04
C VAL A 395 -30.90 -15.31 -10.48
N SER A 396 -30.29 -14.39 -9.74
CA SER A 396 -30.92 -13.19 -9.19
C SER A 396 -30.13 -11.96 -9.60
N ASP A 397 -30.79 -11.05 -10.32
CA ASP A 397 -30.27 -9.77 -10.80
C ASP A 397 -30.91 -8.65 -9.94
N PRO A 398 -30.15 -7.86 -9.17
CA PRO A 398 -30.70 -6.80 -8.32
C PRO A 398 -31.53 -5.75 -9.06
N TYR A 399 -31.38 -5.66 -10.39
CA TYR A 399 -32.02 -4.68 -11.25
C TYR A 399 -32.97 -5.32 -12.27
N SER A 400 -33.30 -6.60 -12.13
CA SER A 400 -34.35 -7.28 -12.92
C SER A 400 -35.18 -8.25 -12.07
N ALA A 401 -36.45 -7.92 -11.86
CA ALA A 401 -37.41 -8.78 -11.17
C ALA A 401 -37.75 -10.07 -11.95
N THR A 402 -37.43 -10.10 -13.25
CA THR A 402 -37.51 -11.29 -14.11
C THR A 402 -36.23 -11.35 -14.95
N PRO A 403 -35.14 -11.95 -14.43
CA PRO A 403 -33.87 -12.05 -15.15
C PRO A 403 -33.99 -12.77 -16.50
N SER A 404 -33.09 -12.43 -17.41
CA SER A 404 -32.82 -13.21 -18.64
C SER A 404 -32.58 -14.70 -18.33
N ASP A 405 -32.89 -15.60 -19.27
CA ASP A 405 -32.51 -17.00 -19.12
C ASP A 405 -30.98 -17.16 -19.19
N PHE A 406 -30.39 -17.90 -18.26
CA PHE A 406 -28.94 -18.09 -18.17
C PHE A 406 -28.45 -19.21 -19.10
N THR A 407 -27.15 -19.25 -19.41
CA THR A 407 -26.50 -20.34 -20.14
C THR A 407 -25.67 -21.22 -19.20
N VAL A 408 -25.38 -22.46 -19.63
CA VAL A 408 -24.50 -23.39 -18.89
C VAL A 408 -23.69 -24.22 -19.90
N THR A 409 -22.42 -24.50 -19.59
CA THR A 409 -21.56 -25.35 -20.44
C THR A 409 -21.93 -26.83 -20.35
N THR A 410 -21.51 -27.64 -21.34
CA THR A 410 -21.77 -29.09 -21.36
C THR A 410 -20.82 -29.85 -20.45
N CYS A 411 -21.34 -30.83 -19.71
CA CYS A 411 -20.54 -31.77 -18.91
C CYS A 411 -20.22 -33.04 -19.70
N ASP A 412 -18.96 -33.48 -19.70
CA ASP A 412 -18.64 -34.88 -20.03
C ASP A 412 -18.95 -35.79 -18.84
N THR A 413 -20.01 -36.58 -18.96
CA THR A 413 -20.35 -37.63 -17.98
C THR A 413 -19.84 -39.01 -18.38
N LYS A 414 -19.22 -39.18 -19.56
CA LYS A 414 -18.72 -40.49 -20.02
C LYS A 414 -17.42 -40.88 -19.33
N THR A 415 -16.60 -39.91 -18.95
CA THR A 415 -15.34 -40.14 -18.23
C THR A 415 -15.53 -39.82 -16.74
N PRO A 416 -15.30 -40.76 -15.81
CA PRO A 416 -15.42 -40.51 -14.37
C PRO A 416 -14.50 -39.40 -13.83
N GLY A 417 -14.72 -39.02 -12.57
CA GLY A 417 -13.97 -37.99 -11.87
C GLY A 417 -14.70 -36.65 -11.78
N GLN A 418 -14.02 -35.63 -11.28
CA GLN A 418 -14.58 -34.28 -11.14
C GLN A 418 -14.53 -33.52 -12.47
N LYS A 419 -15.61 -32.80 -12.77
CA LYS A 419 -15.74 -31.84 -13.88
C LYS A 419 -16.17 -30.50 -13.30
N SER A 420 -15.92 -29.41 -14.02
CA SER A 420 -16.63 -28.15 -13.79
C SER A 420 -17.57 -27.85 -14.95
N VAL A 421 -18.70 -27.22 -14.65
CA VAL A 421 -19.54 -26.54 -15.64
C VAL A 421 -19.77 -25.09 -15.21
N THR A 422 -19.64 -24.18 -16.17
CA THR A 422 -19.75 -22.74 -15.96
C THR A 422 -21.15 -22.29 -16.35
N TYR A 423 -21.83 -21.63 -15.42
CA TYR A 423 -23.08 -20.91 -15.67
C TYR A 423 -22.73 -19.48 -16.04
N SER A 424 -23.46 -18.89 -17.00
CA SER A 424 -23.23 -17.53 -17.46
C SER A 424 -24.55 -16.81 -17.70
N TYR A 425 -24.72 -15.66 -17.04
CA TYR A 425 -25.84 -14.74 -17.17
C TYR A 425 -25.35 -13.44 -17.80
N VAL A 426 -26.20 -12.82 -18.63
CA VAL A 426 -25.95 -11.49 -19.20
C VAL A 426 -27.07 -10.56 -18.79
N ASP A 427 -26.72 -9.46 -18.15
CA ASP A 427 -27.67 -8.46 -17.69
C ASP A 427 -28.16 -7.53 -18.83
N LYS A 428 -29.05 -6.59 -18.49
CA LYS A 428 -29.62 -5.61 -19.44
C LYS A 428 -28.64 -4.54 -19.93
N TRP A 429 -27.45 -4.44 -19.34
CA TRP A 429 -26.38 -3.52 -19.74
C TRP A 429 -25.26 -4.23 -20.54
N GLY A 430 -25.22 -5.57 -20.50
CA GLY A 430 -24.23 -6.41 -21.16
C GLY A 430 -23.09 -6.89 -20.26
N HIS A 431 -23.18 -6.70 -18.94
CA HIS A 431 -22.24 -7.34 -18.01
C HIS A 431 -22.51 -8.85 -17.95
N VAL A 432 -21.46 -9.63 -17.71
CA VAL A 432 -21.51 -11.10 -17.74
C VAL A 432 -21.12 -11.65 -16.38
N THR A 433 -22.10 -12.13 -15.62
CA THR A 433 -21.87 -12.87 -14.38
C THR A 433 -21.61 -14.33 -14.72
N THR A 434 -20.50 -14.91 -14.23
CA THR A 434 -20.22 -16.34 -14.33
C THR A 434 -20.06 -16.99 -12.96
N GLN A 435 -20.46 -18.26 -12.84
CA GLN A 435 -20.21 -19.07 -11.65
C GLN A 435 -20.05 -20.54 -12.04
N ASP A 436 -19.04 -21.20 -11.47
CA ASP A 436 -18.74 -22.62 -11.71
C ASP A 436 -19.45 -23.54 -10.71
N ARG A 437 -19.75 -24.76 -11.16
CA ARG A 437 -20.29 -25.88 -10.36
C ARG A 437 -19.48 -27.15 -10.58
N VAL A 438 -19.07 -27.78 -9.49
CA VAL A 438 -18.43 -29.11 -9.54
C VAL A 438 -19.47 -30.20 -9.82
N ILE A 439 -19.19 -31.03 -10.83
CA ILE A 439 -19.94 -32.25 -11.13
C ILE A 439 -19.05 -33.46 -10.80
N ASN A 440 -19.47 -34.29 -9.85
CA ASN A 440 -18.76 -35.53 -9.50
C ASN A 440 -19.34 -36.67 -10.34
N VAL A 441 -18.63 -37.09 -11.40
CA VAL A 441 -19.02 -38.24 -12.23
C VAL A 441 -18.49 -39.51 -11.58
N ILE A 442 -19.40 -40.29 -10.97
CA ILE A 442 -19.08 -41.57 -10.35
C ILE A 442 -19.41 -42.74 -11.28
N ALA A 443 -18.62 -43.79 -11.23
CA ALA A 443 -18.89 -45.05 -11.91
C ALA A 443 -19.28 -46.10 -10.87
N GLU A 444 -20.34 -46.87 -11.14
CA GLU A 444 -20.68 -48.02 -10.31
C GLU A 444 -19.55 -49.06 -10.35
N LYS A 445 -19.52 -49.96 -9.37
CA LYS A 445 -18.54 -51.05 -9.30
C LYS A 445 -19.17 -52.37 -9.74
N PRO A 446 -18.42 -53.32 -10.31
CA PRO A 446 -18.92 -54.66 -10.59
C PRO A 446 -19.40 -55.36 -9.32
N VAL A 447 -20.42 -56.20 -9.42
CA VAL A 447 -21.03 -56.94 -8.31
C VAL A 447 -20.98 -58.44 -8.59
N PHE A 448 -20.44 -59.22 -7.66
CA PHE A 448 -20.43 -60.69 -7.73
C PHE A 448 -21.83 -61.28 -7.59
N LYS A 449 -22.07 -62.41 -8.25
CA LYS A 449 -23.33 -63.17 -8.19
C LYS A 449 -23.08 -64.55 -7.62
N GLY A 450 -23.72 -64.85 -6.49
CA GLY A 450 -23.72 -66.19 -5.88
C GLY A 450 -22.39 -66.64 -5.25
N LEU A 451 -21.35 -65.80 -5.26
CA LEU A 451 -20.07 -66.10 -4.61
C LEU A 451 -20.27 -66.16 -3.07
N GLN A 452 -19.90 -67.28 -2.46
CA GLN A 452 -20.13 -67.65 -1.06
C GLN A 452 -19.00 -68.57 -0.56
N ASP A 453 -18.88 -68.74 0.76
CA ASP A 453 -18.05 -69.79 1.37
C ASP A 453 -18.44 -71.19 0.88
N GLN A 454 -17.47 -72.10 0.81
CA GLN A 454 -17.66 -73.48 0.35
C GLN A 454 -17.08 -74.50 1.33
N THR A 455 -17.62 -75.72 1.31
CA THR A 455 -17.09 -76.87 2.03
C THR A 455 -16.93 -78.04 1.06
N ILE A 456 -15.75 -78.66 1.05
CA ILE A 456 -15.36 -79.79 0.21
C ILE A 456 -14.70 -80.86 1.09
N LYS A 457 -14.69 -82.12 0.65
CA LYS A 457 -14.07 -83.20 1.42
C LYS A 457 -12.58 -83.28 1.18
N LEU A 458 -11.86 -83.85 2.15
CA LEU A 458 -10.45 -84.22 2.00
C LEU A 458 -10.24 -85.08 0.75
N GLY A 459 -9.47 -84.55 -0.20
CA GLY A 459 -9.14 -85.20 -1.47
C GLY A 459 -10.04 -84.83 -2.66
N ASP A 460 -11.13 -84.08 -2.47
CA ASP A 460 -12.00 -83.65 -3.57
C ASP A 460 -11.25 -82.75 -4.57
N HIS A 461 -11.73 -82.74 -5.82
CA HIS A 461 -11.30 -81.78 -6.83
C HIS A 461 -12.03 -80.45 -6.63
N PHE A 462 -11.29 -79.34 -6.66
CA PHE A 462 -11.79 -77.99 -6.49
C PHE A 462 -11.28 -77.10 -7.63
N ASP A 463 -12.22 -76.46 -8.34
CA ASP A 463 -11.96 -75.42 -9.33
C ASP A 463 -12.37 -74.06 -8.71
N PRO A 464 -11.41 -73.16 -8.41
CA PRO A 464 -11.70 -71.84 -7.86
C PRO A 464 -12.61 -70.96 -8.73
N MET A 465 -12.74 -71.22 -10.03
CA MET A 465 -13.56 -70.42 -10.94
C MET A 465 -14.94 -71.04 -11.25
N ALA A 466 -15.24 -72.24 -10.73
CA ALA A 466 -16.49 -72.93 -11.00
C ALA A 466 -17.72 -72.12 -10.55
N GLY A 467 -18.55 -71.68 -11.51
CA GLY A 467 -19.78 -70.92 -11.25
C GLY A 467 -19.56 -69.45 -10.85
N VAL A 468 -18.31 -68.98 -10.70
CA VAL A 468 -18.02 -67.61 -10.27
C VAL A 468 -18.39 -66.63 -11.39
N SER A 469 -19.24 -65.66 -11.07
CA SER A 469 -19.68 -64.64 -12.02
C SER A 469 -19.90 -63.28 -11.35
N ALA A 470 -19.84 -62.22 -12.16
CA ALA A 470 -20.05 -60.84 -11.73
C ALA A 470 -20.67 -60.03 -12.87
N THR A 471 -21.29 -58.89 -12.55
CA THR A 471 -21.86 -57.95 -13.54
C THR A 471 -21.59 -56.51 -13.15
N SER A 472 -21.30 -55.67 -14.15
CA SER A 472 -21.28 -54.21 -14.02
C SER A 472 -22.29 -53.60 -14.98
N THR A 473 -22.85 -52.45 -14.62
CA THR A 473 -23.61 -51.58 -15.52
C THR A 473 -22.71 -50.91 -16.57
N ASN A 474 -21.41 -50.82 -16.29
CA ASN A 474 -20.40 -50.20 -17.17
C ASN A 474 -19.99 -51.09 -18.36
N GLY A 475 -20.29 -52.39 -18.36
CA GLY A 475 -19.91 -53.32 -19.43
C GLY A 475 -19.46 -54.71 -18.95
N PRO A 476 -18.69 -55.46 -19.76
CA PRO A 476 -18.16 -56.76 -19.37
C PRO A 476 -17.20 -56.67 -18.18
N VAL A 477 -17.07 -57.78 -17.45
CA VAL A 477 -16.29 -57.88 -16.21
C VAL A 477 -15.31 -59.05 -16.32
N THR A 478 -14.04 -58.76 -16.06
CA THR A 478 -12.97 -59.75 -15.88
C THR A 478 -12.90 -60.12 -14.40
N ILE A 479 -12.73 -61.40 -14.09
CA ILE A 479 -12.59 -61.91 -12.72
C ILE A 479 -11.24 -62.61 -12.58
N SER A 480 -10.50 -62.26 -11.53
CA SER A 480 -9.33 -62.99 -11.05
C SER A 480 -9.53 -63.41 -9.59
N TYR A 481 -8.65 -64.27 -9.08
CA TYR A 481 -8.58 -64.61 -7.66
C TYR A 481 -7.13 -64.74 -7.19
N GLU A 482 -6.91 -64.56 -5.89
CA GLU A 482 -5.65 -64.82 -5.20
C GLU A 482 -5.88 -65.77 -4.01
N GLY A 483 -4.89 -66.62 -3.72
CA GLY A 483 -4.93 -67.64 -2.67
C GLY A 483 -4.89 -69.07 -3.23
N GLU A 484 -4.60 -70.03 -2.35
CA GLU A 484 -4.49 -71.47 -2.68
C GLU A 484 -5.31 -72.32 -1.72
N VAL A 485 -5.92 -73.40 -2.23
CA VAL A 485 -6.67 -74.40 -1.44
C VAL A 485 -5.97 -75.75 -1.55
N ASN A 486 -5.43 -76.25 -0.44
CA ASN A 486 -4.81 -77.59 -0.41
C ASN A 486 -5.87 -78.64 -0.02
N THR A 487 -6.52 -79.25 -1.01
CA THR A 487 -7.57 -80.25 -0.78
C THR A 487 -7.07 -81.55 -0.13
N GLN A 488 -5.75 -81.77 -0.09
CA GLN A 488 -5.12 -82.93 0.57
C GLN A 488 -4.84 -82.71 2.07
N LYS A 489 -5.27 -81.57 2.64
CA LYS A 489 -5.10 -81.25 4.05
C LYS A 489 -6.33 -80.55 4.61
N ALA A 490 -6.95 -81.14 5.64
CA ALA A 490 -8.08 -80.53 6.34
C ALA A 490 -7.70 -79.16 6.94
N GLY A 491 -8.59 -78.19 6.82
CA GLY A 491 -8.34 -76.80 7.19
C GLY A 491 -9.29 -75.80 6.53
N ARG A 492 -9.08 -74.51 6.81
CA ARG A 492 -9.81 -73.40 6.19
C ARG A 492 -8.85 -72.57 5.36
N TYR A 493 -9.16 -72.42 4.08
CA TYR A 493 -8.36 -71.74 3.08
C TYR A 493 -9.10 -70.49 2.59
N THR A 494 -8.38 -69.40 2.35
CA THR A 494 -8.99 -68.11 2.00
C THR A 494 -8.70 -67.78 0.55
N LEU A 495 -9.73 -67.38 -0.21
CA LEU A 495 -9.60 -66.88 -1.57
C LEU A 495 -10.14 -65.45 -1.66
N ILE A 496 -9.39 -64.57 -2.32
CA ILE A 496 -9.78 -63.18 -2.58
C ILE A 496 -10.06 -63.03 -4.06
N TYR A 497 -11.32 -62.90 -4.44
CA TYR A 497 -11.74 -62.68 -5.82
C TYR A 497 -11.76 -61.17 -6.12
N THR A 498 -11.23 -60.78 -7.28
CA THR A 498 -11.28 -59.40 -7.78
C THR A 498 -12.07 -59.36 -9.08
N ALA A 499 -13.22 -58.70 -9.07
CA ALA A 499 -13.99 -58.36 -10.27
C ALA A 499 -13.57 -56.97 -10.75
N THR A 500 -13.16 -56.86 -12.01
CA THR A 500 -12.75 -55.60 -12.68
C THR A 500 -13.61 -55.40 -13.92
N ASP A 501 -14.29 -54.27 -14.06
CA ASP A 501 -15.03 -53.96 -15.29
C ASP A 501 -14.16 -53.23 -16.35
N GLN A 502 -14.71 -53.05 -17.55
CA GLN A 502 -13.98 -52.42 -18.66
C GLN A 502 -13.54 -50.96 -18.41
N ASN A 503 -14.06 -50.29 -17.38
CA ASN A 503 -13.64 -48.95 -16.97
C ASN A 503 -12.59 -48.98 -15.84
N GLY A 504 -12.12 -50.17 -15.45
CA GLY A 504 -11.15 -50.37 -14.37
C GLY A 504 -11.74 -50.35 -12.96
N GLN A 505 -13.07 -50.26 -12.81
CA GLN A 505 -13.69 -50.25 -11.48
C GLN A 505 -13.61 -51.65 -10.86
N GLN A 506 -13.14 -51.71 -9.61
CA GLN A 506 -12.90 -52.97 -8.90
C GLN A 506 -13.75 -53.17 -7.66
N THR A 507 -14.24 -54.40 -7.51
CA THR A 507 -14.82 -54.96 -6.28
C THR A 507 -14.05 -56.21 -5.91
N GLN A 508 -13.70 -56.34 -4.64
CA GLN A 508 -13.12 -57.56 -4.08
C GLN A 508 -14.13 -58.26 -3.17
N GLN A 509 -14.13 -59.59 -3.20
CA GLN A 509 -14.88 -60.41 -2.26
C GLN A 509 -14.00 -61.58 -1.80
N THR A 510 -13.88 -61.73 -0.49
CA THR A 510 -13.22 -62.87 0.15
C THR A 510 -14.23 -63.98 0.42
N ILE A 511 -13.84 -65.24 0.20
CA ILE A 511 -14.56 -66.42 0.69
C ILE A 511 -13.59 -67.35 1.44
N VAL A 512 -14.15 -68.24 2.25
CA VAL A 512 -13.44 -69.35 2.88
C VAL A 512 -13.88 -70.67 2.27
N VAL A 513 -12.90 -71.49 1.89
CA VAL A 513 -13.07 -72.88 1.47
C VAL A 513 -12.62 -73.78 2.62
N THR A 514 -13.55 -74.57 3.16
CA THR A 514 -13.29 -75.53 4.24
C THR A 514 -13.06 -76.92 3.66
N VAL A 515 -11.97 -77.57 4.06
CA VAL A 515 -11.63 -78.95 3.72
C VAL A 515 -11.77 -79.79 4.98
N GLU A 516 -12.63 -80.82 4.96
CA GLU A 516 -12.92 -81.71 6.10
C GLU A 516 -12.96 -83.21 5.75
#